data_AF-A0A0F8YU78-F1
#
_entry.id   AF-A0A0F8YU78-F1
#
_cell.length_a   1.000
_cell.length_b   1.000
_cell.length_c   1.000
_cell.angle_alpha   90.00
_cell.angle_beta   90.00
_cell.angle_gamma   90.00
#
_symmetry.space_group_name_H-M   'P 1'
#
loop_
_entity.id
_entity.type
_entity.pdbx_description
1 polymer ?
#
loop_
_entity_poly.entity_id
_entity_poly.type
_entity_poly.pdbx_seq_one_letter_code
_entity_poly.pdbx_strand_id
1 'polypeptide(L)'
;MRVVHALVCIFLLGCFTSLPIVAGEGNVSGTLLVVNKKADTVDFIDLKSRKIKLTLATGKGPHELAMSADGQVAVVTNYVAGNSLTVFDVRQAKQVRT
;
A
#
# COMPACT_ATOMS: atom_id res chain seq x y z
N MET A 1 26.33 11.60 50.32
CA MET A 1 26.21 12.48 49.15
C MET A 1 27.28 12.03 48.17
N ARG A 2 27.00 11.29 47.07
CA ARG A 2 26.16 11.68 45.91
C ARG A 2 26.60 13.08 45.47
N VAL A 3 27.29 13.31 44.36
CA VAL A 3 26.85 13.13 42.97
C VAL A 3 28.11 13.41 42.11
N VAL A 4 28.59 12.51 41.23
CA VAL A 4 28.42 12.50 39.74
C VAL A 4 28.90 13.81 39.06
N HIS A 5 29.25 13.76 37.76
CA HIS A 5 29.79 14.81 36.86
C HIS A 5 31.34 14.86 36.82
N ALA A 6 32.04 14.70 35.71
CA ALA A 6 31.66 14.58 34.31
C ALA A 6 32.84 13.96 33.54
N LEU A 7 32.57 13.54 32.30
CA LEU A 7 33.53 12.99 31.33
C LEU A 7 33.96 11.54 31.53
N VAL A 8 32.97 10.64 31.67
CA VAL A 8 33.14 9.24 31.23
C VAL A 8 32.80 9.17 29.74
N CYS A 9 33.77 8.69 28.97
CA CYS A 9 33.78 8.46 27.55
C CYS A 9 32.61 7.58 27.04
N ILE A 10 31.44 8.16 26.80
CA ILE A 10 30.38 7.47 26.03
C ILE A 10 30.18 8.21 24.71
N PHE A 11 31.17 8.06 23.84
CA PHE A 11 31.01 8.17 22.39
C PHE A 11 30.94 6.75 21.80
N LEU A 12 30.12 5.90 22.42
CA LEU A 12 29.82 4.54 21.99
C LEU A 12 28.31 4.34 21.93
N LEU A 13 27.65 5.08 21.05
CA LEU A 13 26.42 4.60 20.40
C LEU A 13 26.66 4.69 18.89
N GLY A 14 27.61 3.86 18.45
CA GLY A 14 27.88 3.65 17.05
C GLY A 14 26.64 3.08 16.35
N CYS A 15 26.36 3.63 15.18
CA CYS A 15 25.59 2.99 14.13
C CYS A 15 24.25 2.40 14.60
N PHE A 16 23.22 3.25 14.69
CA PHE A 16 21.90 2.79 14.27
C PHE A 16 22.04 2.39 12.80
N THR A 17 22.47 1.16 12.55
CA THR A 17 22.34 0.54 11.24
C THR A 17 20.87 0.63 10.92
N SER A 18 20.51 1.53 10.01
CA SER A 18 19.21 1.50 9.37
C SER A 18 19.12 0.11 8.75
N LEU A 19 18.48 -0.83 9.45
CA LEU A 19 17.93 -1.98 8.78
C LEU A 19 17.00 -1.35 7.74
N PRO A 20 17.23 -1.53 6.43
CA PRO A 20 16.13 -1.34 5.52
C PRO A 20 15.01 -2.21 6.09
N ILE A 21 13.91 -1.58 6.50
CA ILE A 21 12.65 -2.28 6.63
C ILE A 21 12.44 -2.84 5.23
N VAL A 22 12.84 -4.09 5.03
CA VAL A 22 12.30 -4.91 3.96
C VAL A 22 10.84 -4.98 4.34
N ALA A 23 10.06 -4.03 3.82
CA ALA A 23 8.62 -4.10 3.81
C ALA A 23 8.35 -5.47 3.21
N GLY A 24 7.92 -6.41 4.07
CA GLY A 24 7.83 -7.82 3.72
C GLY A 24 7.17 -7.90 2.36
N GLU A 25 7.78 -8.64 1.43
CA GLU A 25 7.27 -8.74 0.08
C GLU A 25 5.80 -9.11 0.18
N GLY A 26 4.95 -8.11 -0.04
CA GLY A 26 3.51 -8.26 0.05
C GLY A 26 3.16 -9.15 -1.12
N ASN A 27 3.17 -10.45 -0.89
CA ASN A 27 2.90 -11.40 -1.94
C ASN A 27 1.42 -11.22 -2.29
N VAL A 28 1.20 -10.53 -3.40
CA VAL A 28 -0.14 -10.23 -3.90
C VAL A 28 -0.78 -11.47 -4.53
N SER A 29 -0.01 -12.55 -4.71
CA SER A 29 -0.54 -13.81 -5.22
C SER A 29 -1.70 -14.29 -4.35
N GLY A 30 -2.79 -14.68 -5.00
CA GLY A 30 -4.01 -15.04 -4.31
C GLY A 30 -4.88 -13.86 -3.86
N THR A 31 -4.63 -12.63 -4.34
CA THR A 31 -5.56 -11.49 -4.12
C THR A 31 -6.34 -11.18 -5.40
N LEU A 32 -7.66 -11.06 -5.27
CA LEU A 32 -8.55 -10.56 -6.32
C LEU A 32 -8.87 -9.09 -6.06
N LEU A 33 -8.72 -8.24 -7.08
CA LEU A 33 -9.17 -6.85 -7.03
C LEU A 33 -10.54 -6.73 -7.72
N VAL A 34 -11.51 -6.15 -7.03
CA VAL A 34 -12.88 -5.96 -7.55
C VAL A 34 -13.21 -4.47 -7.57
N VAL A 35 -13.61 -3.98 -8.75
CA VAL A 35 -14.02 -2.58 -8.95
C VAL A 35 -15.50 -2.41 -8.64
N ASN A 36 -15.82 -1.55 -7.68
CA ASN A 36 -17.18 -1.32 -7.19
C ASN A 36 -17.77 -0.02 -7.74
N LYS A 37 -18.31 -0.06 -8.97
CA LYS A 37 -18.77 1.12 -9.72
C LYS A 37 -19.65 2.11 -8.93
N LYS A 38 -20.62 1.63 -8.15
CA LYS A 38 -21.54 2.53 -7.41
C LYS A 38 -20.94 3.07 -6.11
N ALA A 39 -19.96 2.38 -5.54
CA ALA A 39 -19.37 2.73 -4.26
C ALA A 39 -18.15 3.64 -4.40
N ASP A 40 -17.62 3.81 -5.62
CA ASP A 40 -16.38 4.54 -5.90
C ASP A 40 -15.17 3.91 -5.18
N THR A 41 -15.11 2.57 -5.10
CA THR A 41 -14.03 1.84 -4.41
C THR A 41 -13.48 0.64 -5.20
N VAL A 42 -12.35 0.10 -4.72
CA VAL A 42 -11.80 -1.21 -5.08
C VAL A 42 -11.65 -2.06 -3.82
N ASP A 43 -12.15 -3.29 -3.85
CA ASP A 43 -11.92 -4.29 -2.80
C ASP A 43 -10.73 -5.18 -3.14
N PHE A 44 -9.90 -5.46 -2.14
CA PHE A 44 -8.84 -6.46 -2.20
C PHE A 44 -9.31 -7.69 -1.44
N ILE A 45 -9.58 -8.77 -2.16
CA ILE A 45 -10.16 -10.00 -1.61
C ILE A 45 -9.09 -11.10 -1.56
N ASP A 46 -8.86 -11.67 -0.38
CA ASP A 46 -8.01 -12.85 -0.22
C ASP A 46 -8.74 -14.07 -0.78
N LEU A 47 -8.20 -14.73 -1.81
CA LEU A 47 -8.86 -15.86 -2.48
C LEU A 47 -8.92 -17.13 -1.61
N LYS A 48 -8.00 -17.29 -0.66
CA LYS A 48 -7.96 -18.46 0.23
C LYS A 48 -9.08 -18.42 1.27
N SER A 49 -9.21 -17.30 1.96
CA SER A 49 -10.21 -17.08 3.02
C SER A 49 -11.53 -16.51 2.49
N ARG A 50 -11.54 -15.99 1.25
CA ARG A 50 -12.68 -15.30 0.60
C ARG A 50 -13.16 -14.07 1.35
N LYS A 51 -12.28 -13.42 2.10
CA LYS A 51 -12.58 -12.22 2.88
C LYS A 51 -12.01 -10.99 2.20
N ILE A 52 -12.73 -9.88 2.32
CA ILE A 52 -12.20 -8.55 1.97
C ILE A 52 -11.09 -8.22 2.98
N LYS A 53 -9.86 -8.05 2.49
CA LYS A 53 -8.71 -7.62 3.29
C LYS A 53 -8.80 -6.13 3.60
N LEU A 54 -9.20 -5.34 2.61
CA LEU A 54 -9.37 -3.90 2.67
C LEU A 54 -10.12 -3.38 1.43
N THR A 55 -10.64 -2.16 1.56
CA THR A 55 -11.34 -1.41 0.52
C THR A 55 -10.65 -0.06 0.36
N LEU A 56 -10.28 0.32 -0.86
CA LEU A 56 -9.66 1.62 -1.17
C LEU A 56 -10.56 2.46 -2.04
N ALA A 57 -10.44 3.79 -1.92
CA ALA A 57 -11.18 4.73 -2.74
C ALA A 57 -10.63 4.80 -4.18
N THR A 58 -11.50 5.21 -5.11
CA THR A 58 -11.19 5.58 -6.50
C THR A 58 -11.76 6.96 -6.83
N GLY A 59 -11.63 7.38 -8.09
CA GLY A 59 -12.51 8.43 -8.63
C GLY A 59 -13.94 7.92 -8.85
N LYS A 60 -14.75 8.73 -9.53
CA LYS A 60 -16.18 8.44 -9.67
C LYS A 60 -16.48 7.38 -10.73
N GLY A 61 -17.34 6.43 -10.36
CA GLY A 61 -17.87 5.41 -11.26
C GLY A 61 -16.80 4.55 -11.91
N PRO A 62 -15.93 3.87 -11.14
CA PRO A 62 -14.86 3.08 -11.72
C PRO A 62 -15.42 1.90 -12.53
N HIS A 63 -14.76 1.51 -13.63
CA HIS A 63 -15.32 0.54 -14.59
C HIS A 63 -14.36 -0.58 -15.02
N GLU A 64 -13.13 -0.25 -15.37
CA GLU A 64 -12.13 -1.21 -15.82
C GLU A 64 -10.89 -1.14 -14.93
N LEU A 65 -10.19 -2.27 -14.80
CA LEU A 65 -8.92 -2.37 -14.10
C LEU A 65 -7.92 -3.12 -14.98
N ALA A 66 -6.73 -2.55 -15.15
CA ALA A 66 -5.59 -3.22 -15.74
C ALA A 66 -4.48 -3.41 -14.70
N MET A 67 -3.88 -4.59 -14.69
CA MET A 67 -2.77 -4.95 -13.82
C MET A 67 -1.48 -5.02 -14.63
N SER A 68 -0.39 -4.47 -14.09
CA SER A 68 0.97 -4.65 -14.62
C SER A 68 1.39 -6.12 -14.58
N ALA A 69 2.30 -6.52 -15.47
CA ALA A 69 2.72 -7.93 -15.60
C ALA A 69 3.36 -8.50 -14.32
N ASP A 70 4.00 -7.66 -13.52
CA ASP A 70 4.60 -8.03 -12.23
C ASP A 70 3.61 -7.93 -11.05
N GLY A 71 2.37 -7.51 -11.30
CA GLY A 71 1.31 -7.38 -10.31
C GLY A 71 1.52 -6.23 -9.32
N GLN A 72 2.47 -5.33 -9.54
CA GLN A 72 2.81 -4.29 -8.55
C GLN A 72 1.95 -3.04 -8.67
N VAL A 73 1.49 -2.73 -9.88
CA VAL A 73 0.65 -1.57 -10.20
C VAL A 73 -0.67 -2.01 -10.81
N ALA A 74 -1.77 -1.46 -10.30
CA ALA A 74 -3.08 -1.54 -10.92
C ALA A 74 -3.59 -0.13 -11.28
N VAL A 75 -4.23 0.00 -12.44
CA VAL A 75 -4.82 1.25 -12.91
C VAL A 75 -6.30 1.04 -13.18
N VAL A 76 -7.12 1.94 -12.67
CA VAL A 76 -8.58 1.90 -12.77
C VAL A 76 -9.10 3.11 -13.54
N THR A 77 -10.01 2.88 -14.49
CA THR A 77 -10.69 3.96 -15.21
C THR A 77 -11.82 4.54 -14.36
N ASN A 78 -11.88 5.86 -14.21
CA ASN A 78 -12.97 6.56 -13.53
C ASN A 78 -13.96 7.09 -14.58
N TYR A 79 -15.03 6.34 -14.81
CA TYR A 79 -15.88 6.51 -15.99
C TYR A 79 -16.81 7.72 -15.90
N VAL A 80 -17.18 8.14 -14.68
CA VAL A 80 -17.99 9.34 -14.49
C VAL A 80 -17.09 10.56 -14.68
N ALA A 81 -17.51 11.49 -15.54
CA ALA A 81 -16.70 12.54 -16.17
C ALA A 81 -15.61 12.06 -17.15
N GLY A 82 -15.11 10.82 -17.02
CA GLY A 82 -14.34 10.11 -18.05
C GLY A 82 -12.95 10.68 -18.35
N ASN A 83 -12.39 11.47 -17.42
CA ASN A 83 -11.15 12.22 -17.62
C ASN A 83 -10.09 11.98 -16.53
N SER A 84 -10.24 10.91 -15.73
CA SER A 84 -9.27 10.58 -14.67
C SER A 84 -9.07 9.06 -14.54
N LEU A 85 -7.95 8.69 -13.93
CA LEU A 85 -7.56 7.31 -13.65
C LEU A 85 -7.08 7.21 -12.21
N THR A 86 -7.44 6.16 -11.49
CA THR A 86 -6.86 5.88 -10.17
C THR A 86 -5.74 4.85 -10.29
N VAL A 87 -4.58 5.15 -9.72
CA VAL A 87 -3.40 4.27 -9.71
C VAL A 87 -3.20 3.72 -8.30
N PHE A 88 -3.00 2.40 -8.20
CA PHE A 88 -2.72 1.69 -6.96
C PHE A 88 -1.32 1.06 -6.99
N ASP A 89 -0.61 1.18 -5.87
CA ASP A 89 0.48 0.29 -5.49
C ASP A 89 -0.15 -0.91 -4.80
N VAL A 90 -0.08 -2.05 -5.46
CA VAL A 90 -0.79 -3.26 -5.05
C VAL A 90 -0.05 -4.00 -3.95
N ARG A 91 1.30 -3.94 -3.95
CA ARG A 91 2.13 -4.53 -2.89
C ARG A 91 1.92 -3.83 -1.55
N GLN A 92 1.81 -2.51 -1.58
CA GLN A 92 1.56 -1.69 -0.41
C GLN A 92 0.06 -1.56 -0.08
N ALA A 93 -0.81 -2.14 -0.90
CA ALA A 93 -2.27 -1.99 -0.81
C ALA A 93 -2.68 -0.52 -0.62
N LYS A 94 -2.20 0.34 -1.52
CA LYS A 94 -2.29 1.79 -1.37
C LYS A 94 -2.73 2.46 -2.67
N GLN A 95 -3.64 3.43 -2.55
CA GLN A 95 -3.92 4.39 -3.64
C GLN A 95 -2.76 5.38 -3.75
N VAL A 96 -2.14 5.44 -4.92
CA VAL A 96 -1.00 6.34 -5.20
C VAL A 96 -1.50 7.71 -5.62
N ARG A 97 -2.42 7.76 -6.60
CA ARG A 97 -3.00 8.99 -7.12
C ARG A 97 -4.31 8.72 -7.86
N THR A 98 -5.10 9.78 -8.04
CA THR A 98 -6.26 9.87 -8.93
C THR A 98 -6.12 11.10 -9.80
#